data_AF-A0A948W6U1-F1
#
_entry.id   AF-A0A948W6U1-F1
#
_cell.length_a   1.000
_cell.length_b   1.000
_cell.length_c   1.000
_cell.angle_alpha   90.00
_cell.angle_beta   90.00
_cell.angle_gamma   90.00
#
_symmetry.space_group_name_H-M   'P 1'
#
loop_
_entity.id
_entity.type
_entity.pdbx_description
1 polymer ?
#
loop_
_entity_poly.entity_id
_entity_poly.type
_entity_poly.pdbx_seq_one_letter_code
_entity_poly.pdbx_strand_id
1 'polypeptide(L)'
;MPDDMKTELLDDMNITHAFLNALCANYQGEYVFNNVLGQLTQSPECDERLAKTAKILDMINEWWDQFRNYDPIIHFAESPGRSGDAALAWELLSSAMKRQSMLIETLLKNMDVESLMQDLDACHLRVAAHCDASYGREHYVNGLITYGEVMNRPEVCDRWRQKILSCRNEISQSTGLFEAVRQMGTTMQEGTIAELQDQTLMLPVVFGQRCVDIRQLFGMYTGHFNFMDAGIPPDDVQYWSEAGFEPYQAGQWFAAGMTVGESIDWIQAGVPDPLGAAGFKWRGIDREIASPWYRSGYGGRIARAWRARGVEFPEQFPQEEVG
;
A
#
# COMPACT_ATOMS: atom_id res chain seq x y z
N MET A 1 -17.29 -25.39 2.41
CA MET A 1 -18.46 -24.54 2.74
C MET A 1 -19.59 -25.45 3.19
N PRO A 2 -20.44 -25.03 4.13
CA PRO A 2 -21.77 -25.63 4.26
C PRO A 2 -22.47 -25.51 2.89
N ASP A 3 -22.96 -26.61 2.34
CA ASP A 3 -23.60 -26.65 1.01
C ASP A 3 -24.92 -25.83 0.95
N ASP A 4 -25.33 -25.22 2.07
CA ASP A 4 -26.59 -24.53 2.30
C ASP A 4 -26.46 -23.02 2.58
N MET A 5 -25.26 -22.44 2.45
CA MET A 5 -25.08 -21.00 2.68
C MET A 5 -25.79 -20.19 1.59
N LYS A 6 -26.78 -19.37 2.00
CA LYS A 6 -27.54 -18.51 1.09
C LYS A 6 -26.61 -17.51 0.39
N THR A 7 -26.86 -17.23 -0.89
CA THR A 7 -26.11 -16.26 -1.70
C THR A 7 -25.94 -14.91 -1.00
N GLU A 8 -26.97 -14.42 -0.33
CA GLU A 8 -26.95 -13.15 0.43
C GLU A 8 -25.88 -13.14 1.53
N LEU A 9 -25.78 -14.21 2.32
CA LEU A 9 -24.77 -14.32 3.38
C LEU A 9 -23.36 -14.37 2.78
N LEU A 10 -23.19 -14.96 1.59
CA LEU A 10 -21.88 -14.99 0.94
C LEU A 10 -21.44 -13.58 0.52
N ASP A 11 -22.35 -12.78 -0.02
CA ASP A 11 -22.07 -11.40 -0.41
C ASP A 11 -21.75 -10.54 0.82
N ASP A 12 -22.51 -10.67 1.91
CA ASP A 12 -22.26 -10.01 3.20
C ASP A 12 -20.88 -10.38 3.78
N MET A 13 -20.51 -11.66 3.71
CA MET A 13 -19.21 -12.16 4.17
C MET A 13 -18.07 -11.60 3.31
N ASN A 14 -18.24 -11.55 1.99
CA ASN A 14 -17.21 -11.02 1.09
C ASN A 14 -16.94 -9.54 1.35
N ILE A 15 -17.98 -8.72 1.47
CA ILE A 15 -17.82 -7.29 1.73
C ILE A 15 -17.29 -7.02 3.14
N THR A 16 -17.78 -7.75 4.15
CA THR A 16 -17.28 -7.67 5.52
C THR A 16 -15.79 -7.98 5.57
N HIS A 17 -15.37 -9.09 4.95
CA HIS A 17 -13.95 -9.44 4.86
C HIS A 17 -13.12 -8.31 4.25
N ALA A 18 -13.56 -7.76 3.13
CA ALA A 18 -12.81 -6.75 2.41
C ALA A 18 -12.60 -5.49 3.27
N PHE A 19 -13.63 -5.06 3.99
CA PHE A 19 -13.55 -3.97 4.97
C PHE A 19 -12.63 -4.30 6.14
N LEU A 20 -12.80 -5.45 6.79
CA LEU A 20 -11.99 -5.86 7.93
C LEU A 20 -10.52 -6.03 7.56
N ASN A 21 -10.23 -6.54 6.37
CA ASN A 21 -8.87 -6.69 5.88
C ASN A 21 -8.21 -5.34 5.62
N ALA A 22 -8.93 -4.40 4.97
CA ALA A 22 -8.42 -3.05 4.76
C ALA A 22 -8.22 -2.32 6.11
N LEU A 23 -9.17 -2.40 7.04
CA LEU A 23 -9.06 -1.80 8.37
C LEU A 23 -7.87 -2.34 9.14
N CYS A 24 -7.74 -3.66 9.23
CA CYS A 24 -6.64 -4.31 9.93
C CYS A 24 -5.28 -3.90 9.32
N ALA A 25 -5.15 -3.97 7.99
CA ALA A 25 -3.93 -3.54 7.30
C ALA A 25 -3.55 -2.08 7.59
N ASN A 26 -4.51 -1.16 7.52
CA ASN A 26 -4.28 0.27 7.76
C ASN A 26 -3.92 0.56 9.23
N TYR A 27 -4.68 0.02 10.18
CA TYR A 27 -4.47 0.34 11.59
C TYR A 27 -3.29 -0.40 12.21
N GLN A 28 -2.90 -1.57 11.69
CA GLN A 28 -1.65 -2.23 12.08
C GLN A 28 -0.44 -1.47 11.55
N GLY A 29 -0.49 -1.02 10.30
CA GLY A 29 0.52 -0.12 9.74
C GLY A 29 0.65 1.17 10.56
N GLU A 30 -0.48 1.80 10.91
CA GLU A 30 -0.52 3.01 11.73
C GLU A 30 -0.02 2.78 13.17
N TYR A 31 -0.28 1.62 13.77
CA TYR A 31 0.25 1.30 15.09
C TYR A 31 1.79 1.32 15.06
N VAL A 32 2.37 0.62 14.08
CA VAL A 32 3.82 0.58 13.88
C VAL A 32 4.38 1.96 13.52
N PHE A 33 3.69 2.72 12.67
CA PHE A 33 4.04 4.09 12.34
C PHE A 33 4.21 4.96 13.59
N ASN A 34 3.18 4.98 14.46
CA ASN A 34 3.20 5.82 15.67
C ASN A 34 4.27 5.34 16.67
N ASN A 35 4.47 4.04 16.80
CA ASN A 35 5.51 3.48 17.67
C ASN A 35 6.92 3.86 17.19
N VAL A 36 7.21 3.67 15.89
CA VAL A 36 8.51 4.01 15.30
C VAL A 36 8.76 5.51 15.38
N LEU A 37 7.77 6.33 14.99
CA LEU A 37 7.89 7.78 15.06
C LEU A 37 8.09 8.27 16.50
N GLY A 38 7.36 7.71 17.47
CA GLY A 38 7.49 8.02 18.89
C GLY A 38 8.89 7.70 19.43
N GLN A 39 9.47 6.56 19.04
CA GLN A 39 10.83 6.20 19.43
C GLN A 39 11.89 7.12 18.81
N LEU A 40 11.71 7.58 17.57
CA LEU A 40 12.66 8.47 16.89
C LEU A 40 12.57 9.92 17.37
N THR A 41 11.35 10.40 17.65
CA THR A 41 11.08 11.82 17.98
C THR A 41 10.92 12.09 19.48
N GLN A 42 10.71 11.05 20.29
CA GLN A 42 10.34 11.15 21.71
C GLN A 42 9.07 12.01 21.94
N SER A 43 8.18 12.07 20.94
CA SER A 43 6.97 12.88 21.01
C SER A 43 5.86 12.18 21.82
N PRO A 44 5.33 12.80 22.90
CA PRO A 44 4.25 12.23 23.71
C PRO A 44 2.93 12.12 22.93
N GLU A 45 2.75 12.90 21.86
CA GLU A 45 1.59 12.77 20.97
C GLU A 45 1.57 11.42 20.24
N CYS A 46 2.72 10.77 20.08
CA CYS A 46 2.78 9.42 19.50
C CYS A 46 2.20 8.39 20.47
N ASP A 47 2.41 8.53 21.78
CA ASP A 47 1.88 7.60 22.79
C ASP A 47 0.35 7.67 22.86
N GLU A 48 -0.22 8.87 22.80
CA GLU A 48 -1.68 9.05 22.75
C GLU A 48 -2.26 8.42 21.48
N ARG A 49 -1.65 8.68 20.32
CA ARG A 49 -2.06 8.08 19.04
C ARG A 49 -1.93 6.55 19.08
N LEU A 50 -0.85 6.02 19.64
CA LEU A 50 -0.64 4.58 19.78
C LEU A 50 -1.73 3.93 20.65
N ALA A 51 -2.06 4.54 21.78
CA ALA A 51 -3.12 4.06 22.67
C ALA A 51 -4.51 4.11 21.99
N LYS A 52 -4.78 5.16 21.20
CA LYS A 52 -6.02 5.26 20.42
C LYS A 52 -6.08 4.17 19.34
N THR A 53 -5.00 3.97 18.60
CA THR A 53 -4.90 2.95 17.55
C THR A 53 -5.04 1.54 18.11
N ALA A 54 -4.45 1.27 19.28
CA ALA A 54 -4.60 -0.02 19.97
C ALA A 54 -6.08 -0.36 20.26
N LYS A 55 -6.85 0.59 20.79
CA LYS A 55 -8.29 0.40 21.04
C LYS A 55 -9.08 0.10 19.77
N ILE A 56 -8.72 0.75 18.66
CA ILE A 56 -9.35 0.48 17.36
C ILE A 56 -9.01 -0.92 16.87
N LEU A 57 -7.77 -1.38 17.06
CA LEU A 57 -7.35 -2.74 16.73
C LEU A 57 -8.06 -3.80 17.58
N ASP A 58 -8.26 -3.54 18.87
CA ASP A 58 -9.03 -4.44 19.74
C ASP A 58 -10.46 -4.64 19.20
N MET A 59 -11.13 -3.56 18.82
CA MET A 59 -12.46 -3.62 18.20
C MET A 59 -12.46 -4.34 16.84
N ILE A 60 -11.46 -4.08 15.99
CA ILE A 60 -11.32 -4.79 14.70
C ILE A 60 -11.13 -6.30 14.94
N ASN A 61 -10.41 -6.69 16.00
CA ASN A 61 -10.23 -8.11 16.35
C ASN A 61 -11.56 -8.75 16.79
N GLU A 62 -12.39 -8.05 17.55
CA GLU A 62 -13.74 -8.51 17.90
C GLU A 62 -14.59 -8.73 16.64
N TRP A 63 -14.53 -7.82 15.66
CA TRP A 63 -15.21 -8.00 14.38
C TRP A 63 -14.67 -9.18 13.55
N TRP A 64 -13.37 -9.44 13.61
CA TRP A 64 -12.80 -10.65 13.00
C TRP A 64 -13.30 -11.94 13.66
N ASP A 65 -13.52 -11.93 14.97
CA ASP A 65 -14.11 -13.07 15.68
C ASP A 65 -15.57 -13.27 15.29
N GLN A 66 -16.35 -12.21 15.12
CA GLN A 66 -17.71 -12.27 14.56
C GLN A 66 -17.68 -12.86 13.14
N PHE A 67 -16.81 -12.35 12.27
CA PHE A 67 -16.62 -12.86 10.91
C PHE A 67 -16.28 -14.35 10.87
N ARG A 68 -15.39 -14.85 11.75
CA ARG A 68 -15.06 -16.29 11.85
C ARG A 68 -16.25 -17.15 12.26
N ASN A 69 -17.24 -16.57 12.93
CA ASN A 69 -18.48 -17.21 13.32
C ASN A 69 -19.61 -17.02 12.30
N TYR A 70 -19.30 -16.55 11.08
CA TYR A 70 -20.26 -16.26 10.01
C TYR A 70 -21.29 -15.17 10.38
N ASP A 71 -20.86 -14.22 11.20
CA ASP A 71 -21.65 -13.05 11.61
C ASP A 71 -21.03 -11.79 10.98
N PRO A 72 -21.45 -11.42 9.75
CA PRO A 72 -20.86 -10.28 9.06
C PRO A 72 -21.32 -8.96 9.68
N ILE A 73 -20.38 -8.03 9.92
CA ILE A 73 -20.72 -6.68 10.42
C ILE A 73 -21.36 -5.78 9.36
N ILE A 74 -21.28 -6.17 8.08
CA ILE A 74 -21.84 -5.45 6.93
C ILE A 74 -22.85 -6.34 6.23
N HIS A 75 -24.09 -5.87 6.14
CA HIS A 75 -25.19 -6.51 5.41
C HIS A 75 -25.55 -5.72 4.14
N PHE A 76 -25.52 -6.37 2.98
CA PHE A 76 -25.76 -5.76 1.67
C PHE A 76 -27.22 -5.36 1.45
N ALA A 77 -28.15 -6.08 2.09
CA ALA A 77 -29.58 -5.77 2.04
C ALA A 77 -29.94 -4.49 2.82
N GLU A 78 -29.05 -4.05 3.72
CA GLU A 78 -29.24 -2.82 4.47
C GLU A 78 -28.63 -1.64 3.70
N SER A 79 -29.33 -0.50 3.68
CA SER A 79 -28.74 0.72 3.14
C SER A 79 -27.43 1.04 3.89
N PRO A 80 -26.41 1.59 3.20
CA PRO A 80 -25.16 2.00 3.81
C PRO A 80 -25.35 2.74 5.14
N GLY A 81 -24.73 2.22 6.21
CA GLY A 81 -24.70 2.86 7.53
C GLY A 81 -25.92 2.64 8.43
N ARG A 82 -26.69 1.55 8.24
CA ARG A 82 -27.80 1.21 9.14
C ARG A 82 -27.41 0.41 10.38
N SER A 83 -26.36 -0.43 10.31
CA SER A 83 -25.76 -1.03 11.51
C SER A 83 -24.71 -0.09 12.12
N GLY A 84 -24.60 -0.10 13.46
CA GLY A 84 -23.62 0.73 14.16
C GLY A 84 -22.18 0.41 13.75
N ASP A 85 -21.88 -0.88 13.57
CA ASP A 85 -20.54 -1.35 13.24
C ASP A 85 -20.16 -1.07 11.79
N ALA A 86 -21.07 -1.22 10.82
CA ALA A 86 -20.79 -0.87 9.43
C ALA A 86 -20.52 0.64 9.27
N ALA A 87 -21.32 1.48 9.96
CA ALA A 87 -21.11 2.93 9.96
C ALA A 87 -19.75 3.31 10.56
N LEU A 88 -19.36 2.66 11.66
CA LEU A 88 -18.07 2.88 12.30
C LEU A 88 -16.90 2.39 11.43
N ALA A 89 -17.02 1.20 10.83
CA ALA A 89 -16.02 0.66 9.91
C ALA A 89 -15.78 1.61 8.71
N TRP A 90 -16.87 2.18 8.17
CA TRP A 90 -16.80 3.20 7.12
C TRP A 90 -16.08 4.47 7.56
N GLU A 91 -16.41 4.99 8.75
CA GLU A 91 -15.75 6.18 9.31
C GLU A 91 -14.25 5.95 9.50
N LEU A 92 -13.87 4.79 10.04
CA LEU A 92 -12.47 4.41 10.26
C LEU A 92 -11.68 4.33 8.94
N LEU A 93 -12.22 3.69 7.90
CA LEU A 93 -11.58 3.65 6.57
C LEU A 93 -11.47 5.05 5.94
N SER A 94 -12.51 5.87 6.07
CA SER A 94 -12.49 7.26 5.58
C SER A 94 -11.40 8.07 6.28
N SER A 95 -11.26 7.87 7.59
CA SER A 95 -10.24 8.48 8.43
C SER A 95 -8.83 8.02 8.04
N ALA A 96 -8.63 6.72 7.78
CA ALA A 96 -7.37 6.16 7.29
C ALA A 96 -6.97 6.74 5.93
N MET A 97 -7.90 6.79 4.99
CA MET A 97 -7.67 7.40 3.67
C MET A 97 -7.24 8.87 3.79
N LYS A 98 -7.90 9.67 4.66
CA LYS A 98 -7.51 11.07 4.89
C LYS A 98 -6.08 11.18 5.43
N ARG A 99 -5.69 10.31 6.38
CA ARG A 99 -4.32 10.26 6.92
C ARG A 99 -3.31 9.92 5.83
N GLN A 100 -3.61 8.92 4.99
CA GLN A 100 -2.75 8.54 3.87
C GLN A 100 -2.56 9.69 2.87
N SER A 101 -3.62 10.40 2.50
CA SER A 101 -3.50 11.59 1.63
C SER A 101 -2.57 12.66 2.21
N MET A 102 -2.69 12.97 3.50
CA MET A 102 -1.79 13.93 4.16
C MET A 102 -0.34 13.43 4.21
N LEU A 103 -0.15 12.12 4.42
CA LEU A 103 1.17 11.50 4.42
C LEU A 103 1.80 11.55 3.02
N ILE A 104 1.04 11.27 1.96
CA ILE A 104 1.48 11.38 0.56
C ILE A 104 1.99 12.78 0.26
N GLU A 105 1.23 13.82 0.61
CA GLU A 105 1.65 15.21 0.40
C GLU A 105 2.96 15.54 1.11
N THR A 106 3.12 15.05 2.34
CA THR A 106 4.35 15.28 3.13
C THR A 106 5.55 14.53 2.56
N LEU A 107 5.36 13.29 2.12
CA LEU A 107 6.40 12.49 1.49
C LEU A 107 6.86 13.07 0.14
N LEU A 108 5.94 13.63 -0.64
CA LEU A 108 6.23 14.27 -1.93
C LEU A 108 7.01 15.59 -1.78
N LYS A 109 6.79 16.34 -0.70
CA LYS A 109 7.57 17.56 -0.40
C LYS A 109 9.03 17.28 -0.06
N ASN A 110 9.35 16.07 0.40
CA ASN A 110 10.67 15.66 0.85
C ASN A 110 11.18 14.44 0.06
N MET A 111 11.22 14.58 -1.27
CA MET A 111 11.58 13.50 -2.20
C MET A 111 13.07 13.43 -2.50
N ASP A 112 13.79 14.54 -2.43
CA ASP A 112 15.21 14.61 -2.72
C ASP A 112 16.08 14.48 -1.47
N VAL A 113 17.33 14.09 -1.67
CA VAL A 113 18.30 13.83 -0.60
C VAL A 113 18.64 15.10 0.17
N GLU A 114 18.71 16.25 -0.50
CA GLU A 114 19.08 17.53 0.12
C GLU A 114 18.02 17.97 1.13
N SER A 115 16.74 17.95 0.73
CA SER A 115 15.60 18.23 1.62
C SER A 115 15.60 17.29 2.83
N LEU A 116 15.83 15.99 2.64
CA LEU A 116 15.89 15.02 3.74
C LEU A 116 17.08 15.26 4.68
N MET A 117 18.24 15.68 4.17
CA MET A 117 19.39 16.02 5.01
C MET A 117 19.16 17.27 5.87
N GLN A 118 18.30 18.19 5.41
CA GLN A 118 17.98 19.43 6.12
C GLN A 118 16.83 19.26 7.13
N ASP A 119 15.99 18.23 6.95
CA ASP A 119 14.82 17.97 7.77
C ASP A 119 14.86 16.55 8.40
N LEU A 120 15.35 16.49 9.63
CA LEU A 120 15.42 15.25 10.42
C LEU A 120 14.02 14.66 10.69
N ASP A 121 13.00 15.50 10.86
CA ASP A 121 11.64 15.05 11.09
C ASP A 121 11.06 14.41 9.82
N ALA A 122 11.37 14.95 8.64
CA ALA A 122 11.03 14.31 7.37
C ALA A 122 11.69 12.94 7.23
N CYS A 123 12.94 12.78 7.66
CA CYS A 123 13.60 11.48 7.70
C CYS A 123 12.90 10.49 8.63
N HIS A 124 12.61 10.91 9.88
CA HIS A 124 11.90 10.07 10.85
C HIS A 124 10.52 9.64 10.35
N LEU A 125 9.77 10.59 9.76
CA LEU A 125 8.48 10.33 9.14
C LEU A 125 8.57 9.28 8.04
N ARG A 126 9.59 9.38 7.18
CA ARG A 126 9.79 8.48 6.04
C ARG A 126 10.11 7.05 6.48
N VAL A 127 10.93 6.90 7.52
CA VAL A 127 11.21 5.60 8.16
C VAL A 127 9.93 5.00 8.77
N ALA A 128 9.17 5.80 9.52
CA ALA A 128 7.90 5.36 10.11
C ALA A 128 6.90 4.93 9.03
N ALA A 129 6.78 5.70 7.95
CA ALA A 129 5.93 5.39 6.80
C ALA A 129 6.38 4.13 6.05
N HIS A 130 7.69 3.83 6.02
CA HIS A 130 8.18 2.58 5.44
C HIS A 130 7.79 1.36 6.27
N CYS A 131 7.84 1.49 7.59
CA CYS A 131 7.39 0.46 8.51
C CYS A 131 5.86 0.27 8.40
N ASP A 132 5.07 1.34 8.35
CA ASP A 132 3.62 1.28 8.05
C ASP A 132 3.35 0.46 6.78
N ALA A 133 3.99 0.85 5.67
CA ALA A 133 3.75 0.21 4.39
C ALA A 133 4.05 -1.30 4.45
N SER A 134 5.15 -1.68 5.09
CA SER A 134 5.61 -3.08 5.20
C SER A 134 4.69 -3.92 6.10
N TYR A 135 4.38 -3.43 7.30
CA TYR A 135 3.51 -4.14 8.25
C TYR A 135 2.06 -4.18 7.76
N GLY A 136 1.53 -3.07 7.25
CA GLY A 136 0.18 -3.04 6.69
C GLY A 136 0.01 -4.03 5.54
N ARG A 137 1.04 -4.21 4.70
CA ARG A 137 1.02 -5.22 3.62
C ARG A 137 1.00 -6.64 4.16
N GLU A 138 1.82 -6.95 5.17
CA GLU A 138 1.81 -8.28 5.80
C GLU A 138 0.43 -8.62 6.36
N HIS A 139 -0.19 -7.68 7.09
CA HIS A 139 -1.51 -7.85 7.66
C HIS A 139 -2.60 -8.01 6.59
N TYR A 140 -2.51 -7.26 5.49
CA TYR A 140 -3.42 -7.43 4.34
C TYR A 140 -3.33 -8.83 3.74
N VAL A 141 -2.11 -9.37 3.59
CA VAL A 141 -1.88 -10.74 3.09
C VAL A 141 -2.42 -11.77 4.09
N ASN A 142 -2.18 -11.59 5.39
CA ASN A 142 -2.70 -12.48 6.43
C ASN A 142 -4.23 -12.49 6.49
N GLY A 143 -4.90 -11.35 6.28
CA GLY A 143 -6.36 -11.32 6.22
C GLY A 143 -6.92 -12.03 4.98
N LEU A 144 -6.20 -12.07 3.85
CA LEU A 144 -6.58 -12.88 2.69
C LEU A 144 -6.41 -14.38 2.95
N ILE A 145 -5.36 -14.78 3.68
CA ILE A 145 -5.17 -16.16 4.14
C ILE A 145 -6.32 -16.56 5.09
N THR A 146 -6.62 -15.70 6.07
CA THR A 146 -7.71 -15.90 7.03
C THR A 146 -9.06 -16.07 6.34
N TYR A 147 -9.34 -15.26 5.31
CA TYR A 147 -10.54 -15.43 4.49
C TYR A 147 -10.58 -16.79 3.80
N GLY A 148 -9.48 -17.21 3.17
CA GLY A 148 -9.41 -18.54 2.56
C GLY A 148 -9.68 -19.66 3.58
N GLU A 149 -9.22 -19.51 4.83
CA GLU A 149 -9.45 -20.47 5.90
C GLU A 149 -10.92 -20.49 6.34
N VAL A 150 -11.51 -19.32 6.62
CA VAL A 150 -12.93 -19.19 7.02
C VAL A 150 -13.86 -19.69 5.92
N MET A 151 -13.58 -19.35 4.67
CA MET A 151 -14.41 -19.76 3.52
C MET A 151 -14.10 -21.17 3.02
N ASN A 152 -13.14 -21.86 3.63
CA ASN A 152 -12.66 -23.19 3.23
C ASN A 152 -12.27 -23.25 1.73
N ARG A 153 -11.40 -22.31 1.34
CA ARG A 153 -10.82 -22.10 0.00
C ARG A 153 -9.29 -22.22 0.05
N PRO A 154 -8.74 -23.45 0.11
CA PRO A 154 -7.30 -23.68 0.26
C PRO A 154 -6.46 -23.07 -0.88
N GLU A 155 -7.02 -22.97 -2.08
CA GLU A 155 -6.37 -22.34 -3.23
C GLU A 155 -6.09 -20.84 -3.02
N VAL A 156 -6.94 -20.15 -2.24
CA VAL A 156 -6.71 -18.76 -1.85
C VAL A 156 -5.57 -18.70 -0.83
N CYS A 157 -5.60 -19.56 0.18
CA CYS A 157 -4.54 -19.63 1.20
C CYS A 157 -3.16 -19.88 0.56
N ASP A 158 -3.05 -20.87 -0.32
CA ASP A 158 -1.78 -21.28 -0.91
C ASP A 158 -1.18 -20.19 -1.80
N ARG A 159 -2.02 -19.50 -2.58
CA ARG A 159 -1.62 -18.34 -3.38
C ARG A 159 -0.99 -17.24 -2.52
N TRP A 160 -1.59 -16.94 -1.38
CA TRP A 160 -1.18 -15.81 -0.53
C TRP A 160 -0.07 -16.17 0.47
N ARG A 161 0.02 -17.43 0.92
CA ARG A 161 1.13 -17.91 1.75
C ARG A 161 2.48 -17.73 1.06
N GLN A 162 2.54 -17.86 -0.26
CA GLN A 162 3.78 -17.59 -1.02
C GLN A 162 4.23 -16.12 -0.92
N LYS A 163 3.30 -15.18 -0.67
CA LYS A 163 3.61 -13.75 -0.56
C LYS A 163 4.09 -13.34 0.84
N ILE A 164 3.88 -14.17 1.87
CA ILE A 164 4.28 -13.82 3.24
C ILE A 164 5.79 -13.68 3.39
N LEU A 165 6.57 -14.48 2.64
CA LEU A 165 8.04 -14.41 2.68
C LEU A 165 8.54 -13.06 2.17
N SER A 166 7.93 -12.54 1.10
CA SER A 166 8.23 -11.18 0.60
C SER A 166 7.91 -10.12 1.64
N CYS A 167 6.73 -10.22 2.28
CA CYS A 167 6.31 -9.25 3.31
C CYS A 167 7.28 -9.24 4.51
N ARG A 168 7.71 -10.42 4.98
CA ARG A 168 8.69 -10.53 6.07
C ARG A 168 10.05 -9.97 5.72
N ASN A 169 10.49 -10.17 4.48
CA ASN A 169 11.72 -9.55 3.98
C ASN A 169 11.60 -8.02 3.95
N GLU A 170 10.46 -7.48 3.47
CA GLU A 170 10.16 -6.04 3.49
C GLU A 170 10.15 -5.49 4.92
N ILE A 171 9.51 -6.18 5.88
CA ILE A 171 9.55 -5.83 7.30
C ILE A 171 10.99 -5.80 7.81
N SER A 172 11.77 -6.86 7.56
CA SER A 172 13.17 -6.93 8.00
C SER A 172 14.01 -5.78 7.44
N GLN A 173 13.79 -5.39 6.18
CA GLN A 173 14.45 -4.23 5.57
C GLN A 173 14.04 -2.93 6.26
N SER A 174 12.73 -2.71 6.46
CA SER A 174 12.22 -1.50 7.12
C SER A 174 12.71 -1.37 8.57
N THR A 175 12.79 -2.49 9.31
CA THR A 175 13.37 -2.52 10.67
C THR A 175 14.87 -2.23 10.64
N GLY A 176 15.61 -2.79 9.69
CA GLY A 176 17.04 -2.48 9.53
C GLY A 176 17.28 -0.99 9.27
N LEU A 177 16.44 -0.36 8.45
CA LEU A 177 16.50 1.06 8.15
C LEU A 177 16.15 1.92 9.38
N PHE A 178 15.13 1.53 10.14
CA PHE A 178 14.80 2.15 11.42
C PHE A 178 15.97 2.12 12.40
N GLU A 179 16.61 0.95 12.56
CA GLU A 179 17.75 0.81 13.45
C GLU A 179 18.95 1.65 13.00
N ALA A 180 19.22 1.70 11.68
CA ALA A 180 20.27 2.55 11.12
C ALA A 180 20.02 4.04 11.43
N VAL A 181 18.80 4.54 11.20
CA VAL A 181 18.44 5.93 11.49
C VAL A 181 18.48 6.23 13.00
N ARG A 182 17.99 5.31 13.84
CA ARG A 182 18.06 5.44 15.29
C ARG A 182 19.50 5.54 15.81
N GLN A 183 20.42 4.75 15.25
CA GLN A 183 21.83 4.75 15.64
C GLN A 183 22.58 6.01 15.19
N MET A 184 22.21 6.60 14.05
CA MET A 184 22.79 7.86 13.55
C MET A 184 22.46 9.06 14.45
N GLY A 185 21.32 9.02 15.16
CA GLY A 185 20.85 10.13 15.98
C GLY A 185 20.67 11.39 15.15
N THR A 186 21.39 12.46 15.48
CA THR A 186 21.32 13.74 14.78
C THR A 186 22.32 13.90 13.62
N THR A 187 23.24 12.95 13.44
CA THR A 187 24.29 13.06 12.41
C THR A 187 23.90 12.24 11.17
N MET A 188 23.31 12.89 10.18
CA MET A 188 22.90 12.25 8.94
C MET A 188 24.07 12.16 7.95
N GLN A 189 24.46 10.93 7.60
CA GLN A 189 25.40 10.69 6.51
C GLN A 189 24.66 10.68 5.17
N GLU A 190 25.15 11.43 4.19
CA GLU A 190 24.54 11.56 2.86
C GLU A 190 24.25 10.20 2.21
N GLY A 191 25.19 9.26 2.27
CA GLY A 191 25.01 7.91 1.72
C GLY A 191 23.84 7.14 2.35
N THR A 192 23.64 7.26 3.67
CA THR A 192 22.51 6.62 4.36
C THR A 192 21.19 7.30 4.00
N ILE A 193 21.17 8.63 3.86
CA ILE A 193 19.98 9.36 3.43
C ILE A 193 19.62 9.02 1.98
N ALA A 194 20.60 8.88 1.10
CA ALA A 194 20.39 8.46 -0.27
C ALA A 194 19.79 7.04 -0.34
N GLU A 195 20.27 6.10 0.49
CA GLU A 195 19.70 4.76 0.57
C GLU A 195 18.27 4.77 1.16
N LEU A 196 18.04 5.54 2.24
CA LEU A 196 16.69 5.76 2.79
C LEU A 196 15.76 6.30 1.71
N GLN A 197 16.17 7.34 1.00
CA GLN A 197 15.42 7.99 -0.07
C GLN A 197 15.05 6.98 -1.16
N ASP A 198 16.00 6.18 -1.63
CA ASP A 198 15.73 5.20 -2.68
C ASP A 198 14.79 4.08 -2.19
N GLN A 199 15.01 3.53 -1.00
CA GLN A 199 14.14 2.48 -0.43
C GLN A 199 12.70 2.94 -0.23
N THR A 200 12.53 4.20 0.14
CA THR A 200 11.23 4.78 0.48
C THR A 200 10.63 5.60 -0.66
N LEU A 201 11.30 5.65 -1.81
CA LEU A 201 10.89 6.44 -2.97
C LEU A 201 9.45 6.13 -3.39
N MET A 202 9.02 4.87 -3.27
CA MET A 202 7.71 4.41 -3.73
C MET A 202 6.57 4.60 -2.74
N LEU A 203 6.84 5.09 -1.52
CA LEU A 203 5.80 5.20 -0.50
C LEU A 203 4.59 6.05 -0.93
N PRO A 204 4.73 7.22 -1.59
CA PRO A 204 3.58 7.98 -2.03
C PRO A 204 2.67 7.20 -2.99
N VAL A 205 3.25 6.41 -3.91
CA VAL A 205 2.47 5.55 -4.82
C VAL A 205 1.76 4.45 -4.03
N VAL A 206 2.47 3.77 -3.12
CA VAL A 206 1.89 2.69 -2.29
C VAL A 206 0.69 3.20 -1.50
N PHE A 207 0.80 4.35 -0.83
CA PHE A 207 -0.33 4.93 -0.10
C PHE A 207 -1.42 5.45 -1.04
N GLY A 208 -1.06 6.00 -2.21
CA GLY A 208 -2.03 6.43 -3.21
C GLY A 208 -2.89 5.28 -3.72
N GLN A 209 -2.28 4.13 -4.02
CA GLN A 209 -2.99 2.92 -4.43
C GLN A 209 -3.88 2.37 -3.30
N ARG A 210 -3.42 2.41 -2.04
CA ARG A 210 -4.27 2.07 -0.89
C ARG A 210 -5.50 2.96 -0.78
N CYS A 211 -5.38 4.26 -1.03
CA CYS A 211 -6.53 5.16 -1.09
C CYS A 211 -7.51 4.74 -2.20
N VAL A 212 -7.02 4.37 -3.38
CA VAL A 212 -7.87 3.88 -4.49
C VAL A 212 -8.57 2.57 -4.10
N ASP A 213 -7.87 1.65 -3.44
CA ASP A 213 -8.45 0.39 -2.94
C ASP A 213 -9.58 0.66 -1.94
N ILE A 214 -9.38 1.56 -0.97
CA ILE A 214 -10.43 1.94 0.00
C ILE A 214 -11.65 2.53 -0.73
N ARG A 215 -11.45 3.40 -1.72
CA ARG A 215 -12.57 3.96 -2.49
C ARG A 215 -13.29 2.91 -3.34
N GLN A 216 -12.56 1.94 -3.88
CA GLN A 216 -13.16 0.80 -4.57
C GLN A 216 -14.03 -0.03 -3.62
N LEU A 217 -13.59 -0.25 -2.37
CA LEU A 217 -14.40 -0.92 -1.35
C LEU A 217 -15.69 -0.16 -1.05
N PHE A 218 -15.59 1.17 -0.91
CA PHE A 218 -16.76 2.02 -0.77
C PHE A 218 -17.71 1.89 -1.97
N GLY A 219 -17.17 1.90 -3.19
CA GLY A 219 -17.96 1.74 -4.39
C GLY A 219 -18.62 0.37 -4.54
N MET A 220 -17.96 -0.71 -4.09
CA MET A 220 -18.56 -2.04 -4.01
C MET A 220 -19.72 -2.08 -3.01
N TYR A 221 -19.60 -1.37 -1.89
CA TYR A 221 -20.65 -1.30 -0.88
C TYR A 221 -21.84 -0.43 -1.30
N THR A 222 -21.59 0.68 -1.99
CA THR A 222 -22.65 1.57 -2.49
C THR A 222 -23.24 1.13 -3.83
N GLY A 223 -22.62 0.16 -4.50
CA GLY A 223 -23.00 -0.32 -5.83
C GLY A 223 -22.60 0.63 -6.97
N HIS A 224 -21.72 1.61 -6.72
CA HIS A 224 -21.32 2.60 -7.71
C HIS A 224 -19.85 3.01 -7.50
N PHE A 225 -19.03 2.88 -8.55
CA PHE A 225 -17.64 3.34 -8.56
C PHE A 225 -17.29 3.92 -9.93
N ASN A 226 -17.03 5.23 -9.99
CA ASN A 226 -16.68 5.95 -11.22
C ASN A 226 -15.25 6.56 -11.13
N PHE A 227 -14.83 7.26 -12.18
CA PHE A 227 -13.49 7.87 -12.24
C PHE A 227 -13.24 8.91 -11.12
N MET A 228 -14.24 9.69 -10.74
CA MET A 228 -14.10 10.64 -9.64
C MET A 228 -13.95 9.92 -8.30
N ASP A 229 -14.67 8.81 -8.11
CA ASP A 229 -14.50 7.94 -6.95
C ASP A 229 -13.11 7.29 -6.94
N ALA A 230 -12.49 7.08 -8.10
CA ALA A 230 -11.09 6.62 -8.18
C ALA A 230 -10.07 7.73 -7.88
N GLY A 231 -10.51 8.98 -7.68
CA GLY A 231 -9.66 10.14 -7.41
C GLY A 231 -9.20 10.89 -8.67
N ILE A 232 -9.79 10.60 -9.83
CA ILE A 232 -9.51 11.33 -11.07
C ILE A 232 -10.20 12.70 -11.02
N PRO A 233 -9.47 13.81 -11.25
CA PRO A 233 -10.08 15.13 -11.36
C PRO A 233 -11.15 15.17 -12.46
N PRO A 234 -12.25 15.92 -12.29
CA PRO A 234 -13.31 16.00 -13.30
C PRO A 234 -12.82 16.34 -14.71
N ASP A 235 -11.83 17.24 -14.81
CA ASP A 235 -11.26 17.68 -16.08
C ASP A 235 -10.46 16.58 -16.81
N ASP A 236 -10.03 15.53 -16.09
CA ASP A 236 -9.27 14.42 -16.65
C ASP A 236 -10.14 13.21 -17.03
N VAL A 237 -11.37 13.13 -16.51
CA VAL A 237 -12.26 11.95 -16.67
C VAL A 237 -12.46 11.57 -18.13
N GLN A 238 -12.67 12.56 -19.01
CA GLN A 238 -12.89 12.30 -20.43
C GLN A 238 -11.69 11.59 -21.07
N TYR A 239 -10.46 12.04 -20.78
CA TYR A 239 -9.26 11.45 -21.37
C TYR A 239 -9.03 10.01 -20.91
N TRP A 240 -9.24 9.71 -19.62
CA TRP A 240 -9.11 8.34 -19.10
C TRP A 240 -10.16 7.41 -19.71
N SER A 241 -11.41 7.88 -19.81
CA SER A 241 -12.51 7.13 -20.40
C SER A 241 -12.32 6.87 -21.89
N GLU A 242 -11.94 7.89 -22.67
CA GLU A 242 -11.68 7.76 -24.11
C GLU A 242 -10.48 6.86 -24.43
N ALA A 243 -9.50 6.80 -23.53
CA ALA A 243 -8.37 5.87 -23.61
C ALA A 243 -8.75 4.42 -23.23
N GLY A 244 -9.99 4.17 -22.79
CA GLY A 244 -10.50 2.83 -22.48
C GLY A 244 -10.02 2.28 -21.14
N PHE A 245 -9.56 3.14 -20.22
CA PHE A 245 -9.27 2.72 -18.84
C PHE A 245 -10.57 2.54 -18.06
N GLU A 246 -10.64 1.49 -17.25
CA GLU A 246 -11.68 1.39 -16.23
C GLU A 246 -11.38 2.32 -15.04
N PRO A 247 -12.38 2.81 -14.29
CA PRO A 247 -12.16 3.74 -13.17
C PRO A 247 -11.08 3.30 -12.18
N TYR A 248 -11.10 2.04 -11.75
CA TYR A 248 -10.11 1.51 -10.80
C TYR A 248 -8.70 1.54 -11.40
N GLN A 249 -8.57 1.08 -12.64
CA GLN A 249 -7.28 1.07 -13.35
C GLN A 249 -6.74 2.48 -13.54
N ALA A 250 -7.60 3.44 -13.93
CA ALA A 250 -7.24 4.85 -14.04
C ALA A 250 -6.77 5.41 -12.70
N GLY A 251 -7.49 5.16 -11.61
CA GLY A 251 -7.09 5.58 -10.26
C GLY A 251 -5.71 5.05 -9.86
N GLN A 252 -5.42 3.78 -10.16
CA GLN A 252 -4.12 3.17 -9.86
C GLN A 252 -2.96 3.82 -10.62
N TRP A 253 -3.15 4.13 -11.91
CA TRP A 253 -2.16 4.86 -12.70
C TRP A 253 -2.01 6.33 -12.28
N PHE A 254 -3.12 6.99 -11.99
CA PHE A 254 -3.11 8.37 -11.49
C PHE A 254 -2.41 8.47 -10.13
N ALA A 255 -2.66 7.54 -9.22
CA ALA A 255 -1.98 7.43 -7.93
C ALA A 255 -0.46 7.20 -8.07
N ALA A 256 -0.02 6.62 -9.19
CA ALA A 256 1.38 6.46 -9.55
C ALA A 256 2.02 7.75 -10.14
N GLY A 257 1.26 8.86 -10.19
CA GLY A 257 1.71 10.12 -10.75
C GLY A 257 1.87 10.07 -12.27
N MET A 258 1.02 9.29 -12.95
CA MET A 258 1.05 9.11 -14.40
C MET A 258 -0.15 9.81 -15.03
N THR A 259 0.10 10.48 -16.14
CA THR A 259 -0.96 10.93 -17.06
C THR A 259 -1.51 9.75 -17.88
N VAL A 260 -2.63 9.97 -18.56
CA VAL A 260 -3.21 8.96 -19.49
C VAL A 260 -2.19 8.53 -20.54
N GLY A 261 -1.52 9.51 -21.19
CA GLY A 261 -0.53 9.25 -22.24
C GLY A 261 0.67 8.45 -21.73
N GLU A 262 1.23 8.85 -20.58
CA GLU A 262 2.33 8.09 -19.95
C GLU A 262 1.90 6.66 -19.63
N SER A 263 0.69 6.47 -19.11
CA SER A 263 0.17 5.14 -18.75
C SER A 263 0.07 4.23 -19.97
N ILE A 264 -0.44 4.74 -21.09
CA ILE A 264 -0.49 4.02 -22.37
C ILE A 264 0.91 3.65 -22.83
N ASP A 265 1.85 4.60 -22.79
CA ASP A 265 3.24 4.38 -23.21
C ASP A 265 3.92 3.27 -22.38
N TRP A 266 3.75 3.27 -21.06
CA TRP A 266 4.29 2.23 -20.18
C TRP A 266 3.66 0.85 -20.44
N ILE A 267 2.35 0.79 -20.66
CA ILE A 267 1.64 -0.44 -21.04
C ILE A 267 2.18 -0.97 -22.37
N GLN A 268 2.32 -0.11 -23.39
CA GLN A 268 2.83 -0.48 -24.71
C GLN A 268 4.30 -0.90 -24.67
N ALA A 269 5.10 -0.33 -23.76
CA ALA A 269 6.47 -0.77 -23.49
C ALA A 269 6.51 -2.13 -22.77
N GLY A 270 5.39 -2.71 -22.34
CA GLY A 270 5.34 -4.00 -21.67
C GLY A 270 5.56 -3.94 -20.16
N VAL A 271 5.27 -2.80 -19.53
CA VAL A 271 5.24 -2.62 -18.07
C VAL A 271 3.81 -2.21 -17.67
N PRO A 272 2.85 -3.14 -17.63
CA PRO A 272 1.43 -2.84 -17.41
C PRO A 272 1.07 -2.59 -15.93
N ASP A 273 2.03 -2.68 -15.03
CA ASP A 273 1.86 -2.45 -13.59
C ASP A 273 2.23 -0.99 -13.22
N PRO A 274 1.28 -0.18 -12.71
CA PRO A 274 1.55 1.20 -12.31
C PRO A 274 2.67 1.35 -11.28
N LEU A 275 2.76 0.42 -10.31
CA LEU A 275 3.78 0.48 -9.26
C LEU A 275 5.17 0.20 -9.83
N GLY A 276 5.29 -0.81 -10.68
CA GLY A 276 6.49 -1.09 -11.46
C GLY A 276 6.92 0.09 -12.32
N ALA A 277 6.00 0.64 -13.12
CA ALA A 277 6.26 1.79 -14.01
C ALA A 277 6.76 3.02 -13.23
N ALA A 278 6.08 3.40 -12.14
CA ALA A 278 6.54 4.50 -11.29
C ALA A 278 7.91 4.22 -10.63
N GLY A 279 8.17 2.97 -10.25
CA GLY A 279 9.47 2.53 -9.73
C GLY A 279 10.65 2.80 -10.66
N PHE A 280 10.44 2.68 -11.97
CA PHE A 280 11.42 3.03 -12.99
C PHE A 280 11.43 4.54 -13.29
N LYS A 281 10.25 5.15 -13.52
CA LYS A 281 10.12 6.59 -13.82
C LYS A 281 10.79 7.45 -12.77
N TRP A 282 10.51 7.21 -11.49
CA TRP A 282 11.00 8.04 -10.39
C TRP A 282 12.51 7.88 -10.16
N ARG A 283 13.13 6.86 -10.76
CA ARG A 283 14.57 6.64 -10.79
C ARG A 283 15.23 7.12 -12.08
N GLY A 284 14.49 7.81 -12.95
CA GLY A 284 15.00 8.31 -14.24
C GLY A 284 15.32 7.19 -15.24
N ILE A 285 14.59 6.09 -15.19
CA ILE A 285 14.73 4.99 -16.15
C ILE A 285 13.58 5.06 -17.15
N ASP A 286 13.89 5.36 -18.40
CA ASP A 286 12.92 5.39 -19.49
C ASP A 286 12.30 4.01 -19.74
N ARG A 287 11.05 4.01 -20.21
CA ARG A 287 10.23 2.80 -20.40
C ARG A 287 10.88 1.77 -21.34
N GLU A 288 11.60 2.21 -22.37
CA GLU A 288 12.30 1.32 -23.31
C GLU A 288 13.43 0.55 -22.61
N ILE A 289 14.12 1.20 -21.66
CA ILE A 289 15.16 0.57 -20.84
C ILE A 289 14.53 -0.27 -19.74
N ALA A 290 13.47 0.22 -19.09
CA ALA A 290 12.79 -0.48 -18.01
C ALA A 290 12.16 -1.81 -18.44
N SER A 291 11.69 -1.89 -19.68
CA SER A 291 10.93 -3.02 -20.21
C SER A 291 11.65 -4.38 -20.11
N PRO A 292 12.92 -4.54 -20.56
CA PRO A 292 13.71 -5.75 -20.31
C PRO A 292 13.84 -6.11 -18.82
N TRP A 293 14.13 -5.13 -17.96
CA TRP A 293 14.29 -5.35 -16.51
C TRP A 293 13.00 -5.86 -15.88
N TYR A 294 11.87 -5.24 -16.21
CA TYR A 294 10.55 -5.64 -15.71
C TYR A 294 10.17 -7.05 -16.15
N ARG A 295 10.37 -7.40 -17.43
CA ARG A 295 10.12 -8.77 -17.94
C ARG A 295 11.00 -9.82 -17.27
N SER A 296 12.18 -9.43 -16.83
CA SER A 296 13.11 -10.29 -16.08
C SER A 296 12.78 -10.37 -14.58
N GLY A 297 11.70 -9.71 -14.12
CA GLY A 297 11.27 -9.73 -12.73
C GLY A 297 12.03 -8.77 -11.82
N TYR A 298 12.83 -7.86 -12.37
CA TYR A 298 13.58 -6.87 -11.60
C TYR A 298 12.82 -5.54 -11.52
N GLY A 299 12.82 -4.93 -10.32
CA GLY A 299 12.27 -3.60 -10.11
C GLY A 299 13.26 -2.47 -10.39
N GLY A 300 12.75 -1.23 -10.45
CA GLY A 300 13.55 -0.04 -10.77
C GLY A 300 14.76 0.20 -9.86
N ARG A 301 14.70 -0.20 -8.58
CA ARG A 301 15.85 -0.11 -7.64
C ARG A 301 17.03 -0.96 -8.10
N ILE A 302 16.77 -2.23 -8.42
CA ILE A 302 17.80 -3.15 -8.91
C ILE A 302 18.37 -2.64 -10.23
N ALA A 303 17.50 -2.27 -11.17
CA ALA A 303 17.93 -1.72 -12.46
C ALA A 303 18.82 -0.48 -12.29
N ARG A 304 18.45 0.48 -11.43
CA ARG A 304 19.26 1.67 -11.13
C ARG A 304 20.64 1.30 -10.58
N ALA A 305 20.70 0.38 -9.61
CA ALA A 305 21.95 -0.03 -8.98
C ALA A 305 22.93 -0.65 -9.99
N TRP A 306 22.43 -1.47 -10.91
CA TRP A 306 23.25 -2.10 -11.96
C TRP A 306 23.64 -1.14 -13.07
N ARG A 307 22.74 -0.23 -13.47
CA ARG A 307 23.07 0.83 -14.42
C ARG A 307 24.18 1.74 -13.92
N ALA A 308 24.21 2.03 -12.61
CA ALA A 308 25.32 2.76 -12.00
C ALA A 308 26.68 2.03 -12.10
N ARG A 309 26.67 0.71 -12.36
CA ARG A 309 27.86 -0.12 -12.61
C ARG A 309 28.12 -0.37 -14.11
N GLY A 310 27.39 0.29 -15.01
CA GLY A 310 27.55 0.15 -16.46
C GLY A 310 26.79 -1.04 -17.08
N VAL A 311 25.88 -1.67 -16.35
CA VAL A 311 25.01 -2.75 -16.86
C VAL A 311 23.69 -2.14 -17.32
N GLU A 312 23.46 -2.10 -18.63
CA GLU A 312 22.25 -1.47 -19.21
C GLU A 312 21.04 -2.42 -19.24
N PHE A 313 21.29 -3.73 -19.39
CA PHE A 313 20.25 -4.74 -19.62
C PHE A 313 20.40 -5.93 -18.66
N PRO A 314 19.29 -6.58 -18.25
CA PRO A 314 19.34 -7.71 -17.32
C PRO A 314 20.02 -8.96 -17.90
N GLU A 315 20.15 -9.09 -19.23
CA GLU A 315 20.87 -10.20 -19.85
C GLU A 315 22.39 -10.11 -19.67
N GLN A 316 22.90 -8.92 -19.32
CA GLN A 316 24.32 -8.69 -18.99
C GLN A 316 24.62 -9.02 -17.51
N PHE A 317 23.60 -9.41 -16.75
CA PHE A 317 23.72 -9.72 -15.33
C PHE A 317 24.57 -10.99 -15.14
N PRO A 318 25.65 -10.96 -14.34
CA PRO A 318 26.42 -12.16 -14.04
C PRO A 318 25.54 -13.14 -13.27
N GLN A 319 25.21 -14.29 -13.86
CA GLN A 319 24.37 -15.31 -13.20
C GLN A 319 24.99 -15.86 -11.89
N GLU A 320 26.27 -15.60 -11.65
CA GLU A 320 27.02 -16.07 -10.48
C GLU A 320 26.82 -15.21 -9.21
N GLU A 321 26.21 -14.02 -9.30
CA GLU A 321 26.05 -13.10 -8.16
C GLU A 321 24.63 -13.01 -7.58
N VAL A 322 23.68 -13.82 -8.08
CA VAL A 322 22.30 -13.86 -7.54
C VAL A 322 22.20 -14.94 -6.47
N GLY A 323 22.79 -14.66 -5.30
CA GLY A 323 22.69 -15.48 -4.08
C GLY A 323 22.01 -14.72 -2.96
#